data_AF-A0A0S9EE29-F1
#
_entry.id   AF-A0A0S9EE29-F1
#
_cell.length_a   1.000
_cell.length_b   1.000
_cell.length_c   1.000
_cell.angle_alpha   90.00
_cell.angle_beta   90.00
_cell.angle_gamma   90.00
#
_symmetry.space_group_name_H-M   'P 1'
#
loop_
_entity.id
_entity.type
_entity.pdbx_description
1 polymer ?
#
loop_
_entity_poly.entity_id
_entity_poly.type
_entity_poly.pdbx_seq_one_letter_code
_entity_poly.pdbx_strand_id
1 'polypeptide(L)'
;MTTGMRTTTLAMALTGAANLLPALFFMFTVLLGSNGLNSAQGARLLGTMALLLALIWIAGLFLARHMAQWGMERGWSGLASVAAAGTCAVAVYTVMAVLATFMVLLWVGA
;
A
#
# COMPACT_ATOMS: atom_id res chain seq x y z
N MET A 1 20.40 -19.99 -7.79
CA MET A 1 20.06 -19.15 -6.60
C MET A 1 19.79 -17.67 -6.93
N THR A 2 20.24 -17.14 -8.08
CA THR A 2 20.15 -15.71 -8.43
C THR A 2 18.82 -15.28 -9.06
N THR A 3 18.10 -16.17 -9.75
CA THR A 3 16.86 -15.85 -10.46
C THR A 3 15.70 -15.54 -9.52
N GLY A 4 15.48 -16.38 -8.50
CA GLY A 4 14.38 -16.18 -7.55
C GLY A 4 14.52 -14.90 -6.74
N MET A 5 15.76 -14.55 -6.34
CA MET A 5 16.06 -13.32 -5.62
C MET A 5 15.76 -12.07 -6.46
N ARG A 6 16.08 -12.10 -7.77
CA ARG A 6 15.74 -11.03 -8.71
C ARG A 6 14.23 -10.87 -8.90
N THR A 7 13.49 -11.96 -9.01
CA THR A 7 12.04 -11.96 -9.17
C THR A 7 11.34 -11.35 -7.96
N THR A 8 11.73 -11.72 -6.74
CA THR A 8 11.14 -11.16 -5.52
C THR A 8 11.46 -9.67 -5.36
N THR A 9 12.70 -9.25 -5.67
CA THR A 9 13.07 -7.84 -5.60
C THR A 9 12.32 -7.01 -6.63
N LEU A 10 12.12 -7.53 -7.86
CA LEU A 10 11.32 -6.87 -8.88
C LEU A 10 9.86 -6.74 -8.44
N ALA A 11 9.27 -7.78 -7.85
CA ALA A 11 7.92 -7.75 -7.32
C ALA A 11 7.76 -6.68 -6.23
N MET A 12 8.72 -6.60 -5.29
CA MET A 12 8.72 -5.57 -4.25
C MET A 12 8.87 -4.17 -4.84
N ALA A 13 9.78 -3.96 -5.79
CA ALA A 13 10.01 -2.65 -6.41
C ALA A 13 8.78 -2.16 -7.19
N LEU A 14 8.18 -3.03 -8.02
CA LEU A 14 6.98 -2.70 -8.79
C LEU A 14 5.79 -2.45 -7.88
N THR A 15 5.58 -3.27 -6.85
CA THR A 15 4.54 -3.04 -5.85
C THR A 15 4.74 -1.73 -5.11
N GLY A 16 5.99 -1.47 -4.69
CA GLY A 16 6.35 -0.25 -3.98
C GLY A 16 6.03 0.99 -4.81
N ALA A 17 6.41 0.99 -6.08
CA ALA A 17 6.11 2.08 -7.03
C ALA A 17 4.61 2.19 -7.33
N ALA A 18 3.94 1.06 -7.59
CA ALA A 18 2.51 1.04 -7.92
C ALA A 18 1.65 1.56 -6.77
N ASN A 19 2.02 1.30 -5.51
CA ASN A 19 1.30 1.78 -4.34
C ASN A 19 1.46 3.28 -4.08
N LEU A 20 2.39 3.98 -4.75
CA LEU A 20 2.52 5.43 -4.60
C LEU A 20 1.30 6.17 -5.13
N LEU A 21 0.73 5.72 -6.24
CA LEU A 21 -0.46 6.34 -6.84
C LEU A 21 -1.66 6.31 -5.89
N PRO A 22 -2.11 5.15 -5.35
CA PRO A 22 -3.18 5.13 -4.36
C PRO A 22 -2.78 5.87 -3.08
N ALA A 23 -1.53 5.79 -2.61
CA ALA A 23 -1.10 6.54 -1.42
C ALA A 23 -1.32 8.06 -1.58
N LEU A 24 -0.90 8.61 -2.71
CA LEU A 24 -1.08 10.03 -3.04
C LEU A 24 -2.57 10.38 -3.16
N PHE A 25 -3.37 9.52 -3.78
CA PHE A 25 -4.82 9.71 -3.90
C PHE A 25 -5.50 9.80 -2.52
N PHE A 26 -5.18 8.87 -1.60
CA PHE A 26 -5.75 8.89 -0.26
C PHE A 26 -5.26 10.08 0.57
N MET A 27 -3.98 10.45 0.46
CA MET A 27 -3.47 11.66 1.10
C MET A 27 -4.14 12.92 0.60
N PHE A 28 -4.35 13.04 -0.72
CA PHE A 28 -5.09 14.14 -1.31
C PHE A 28 -6.55 14.19 -0.83
N THR A 29 -7.20 13.04 -0.72
CA THR A 29 -8.59 12.93 -0.22
C THR A 29 -8.68 13.39 1.24
N VAL A 30 -7.74 12.97 2.08
CA VAL A 30 -7.69 13.40 3.49
C VAL A 30 -7.35 14.88 3.63
N LEU A 31 -6.47 15.41 2.77
CA LEU A 31 -6.22 16.85 2.66
C LEU A 31 -7.51 17.62 2.34
N LEU A 32 -8.28 17.16 1.35
CA LEU A 32 -9.56 17.75 1.01
C LEU A 32 -10.57 17.67 2.17
N GLY A 33 -10.65 16.53 2.84
CA GLY A 33 -11.53 16.32 4.00
C GLY A 33 -11.11 17.11 5.24
N SER A 34 -9.86 17.55 5.32
CA SER A 34 -9.36 18.39 6.42
C SER A 34 -9.75 19.88 6.29
N ASN A 35 -10.32 20.30 5.15
CA ASN A 35 -10.78 21.68 4.94
C ASN A 35 -11.90 22.02 5.95
N GLY A 36 -11.58 22.89 6.90
CA GLY A 36 -12.51 23.29 7.98
C GLY A 36 -12.08 22.80 9.38
N LEU A 37 -11.07 21.93 9.47
CA LEU A 37 -10.44 21.57 10.73
C LEU A 37 -9.48 22.67 11.19
N ASN A 38 -9.29 22.81 12.50
CA ASN A 38 -8.21 23.66 13.00
C ASN A 38 -6.83 23.04 12.70
N SER A 39 -5.78 23.85 12.71
CA SER A 39 -4.42 23.44 12.32
C SER A 39 -3.93 22.19 13.09
N ALA A 40 -4.23 22.07 14.39
CA ALA A 40 -3.82 20.92 15.19
C ALA A 40 -4.57 19.63 14.83
N GLN A 41 -5.88 19.72 14.57
CA GLN A 41 -6.70 18.59 14.13
C GLN A 41 -6.32 18.13 12.72
N GLY A 42 -6.13 19.08 11.78
CA GLY A 42 -5.69 18.80 10.43
C GLY A 42 -4.30 18.14 10.40
N ALA A 43 -3.34 18.65 11.17
CA ALA A 43 -2.00 18.07 11.28
C ALA A 43 -2.04 16.64 11.86
N ARG A 44 -2.88 16.41 12.87
CA ARG A 44 -3.04 15.07 13.48
C ARG A 44 -3.67 14.08 12.50
N LEU A 45 -4.72 14.50 11.78
CA LEU A 45 -5.38 13.69 10.75
C LEU A 45 -4.39 13.29 9.65
N LEU A 46 -3.67 14.26 9.08
CA LEU A 46 -2.67 14.02 8.05
C LEU A 46 -1.54 13.13 8.54
N GLY A 47 -0.99 13.40 9.72
CA GLY A 47 0.11 12.63 10.30
C GLY A 47 -0.28 11.17 10.56
N THR A 48 -1.45 10.93 11.14
CA THR A 48 -1.96 9.58 11.37
C THR A 48 -2.21 8.85 10.04
N MET A 49 -2.79 9.52 9.05
CA MET A 49 -3.01 8.92 7.74
C MET A 49 -1.70 8.57 7.04
N ALA A 50 -0.71 9.46 7.08
CA ALA A 50 0.64 9.23 6.53
C ALA A 50 1.25 7.95 7.10
N LEU A 51 1.19 7.82 8.43
CA LEU A 51 1.75 6.68 9.14
C LEU A 51 1.04 5.38 8.77
N LEU A 52 -0.30 5.38 8.72
CA LEU A 52 -1.07 4.19 8.36
C LEU A 52 -0.78 3.76 6.92
N LEU A 53 -0.77 4.69 5.97
CA LEU A 53 -0.44 4.40 4.58
C LEU A 53 0.99 3.86 4.44
N ALA A 54 1.95 4.38 5.21
CA ALA A 54 3.32 3.86 5.22
C ALA A 54 3.39 2.44 5.79
N LEU A 55 2.67 2.15 6.88
CA LEU A 55 2.62 0.81 7.47
C LEU A 55 1.97 -0.22 6.53
N ILE A 56 0.85 0.15 5.90
CA ILE A 56 0.17 -0.69 4.90
C ILE A 56 1.09 -0.90 3.68
N TRP A 57 1.86 0.12 3.29
CA TRP A 57 2.81 0.03 2.18
C TRP A 57 3.91 -0.99 2.49
N ILE A 58 4.51 -0.91 3.67
CA ILE A 58 5.51 -1.87 4.15
C ILE A 58 4.93 -3.29 4.17
N ALA A 59 3.72 -3.47 4.72
CA ALA A 59 3.03 -4.76 4.73
C ALA A 59 2.79 -5.30 3.31
N GLY A 60 2.43 -4.43 2.37
CA GLY A 60 2.27 -4.75 0.95
C GLY A 60 3.56 -5.26 0.30
N LEU A 61 4.73 -4.73 0.68
CA LEU A 61 6.01 -5.25 0.20
C LEU A 61 6.30 -6.67 0.68
N PHE A 62 5.99 -6.98 1.94
CA PHE A 62 6.11 -8.33 2.47
C PHE A 62 5.15 -9.29 1.80
N LEU A 63 3.91 -8.86 1.55
CA LEU A 63 2.91 -9.65 0.82
C LEU A 63 3.37 -9.92 -0.62
N ALA A 64 3.88 -8.91 -1.33
CA ALA A 64 4.40 -9.07 -2.68
C ALA A 64 5.57 -10.05 -2.74
N ARG A 65 6.48 -9.99 -1.77
CA ARG A 65 7.57 -10.97 -1.65
C ARG A 65 7.03 -12.38 -1.45
N HIS A 66 6.11 -12.56 -0.52
CA HIS A 66 5.54 -13.86 -0.19
C HIS A 66 4.79 -14.47 -1.39
N MET A 67 3.96 -13.67 -2.07
CA MET A 67 3.22 -14.09 -3.26
C MET A 67 4.14 -14.44 -4.44
N ALA A 68 5.20 -13.66 -4.64
CA ALA A 68 6.18 -13.96 -5.69
C ALA A 68 6.94 -15.26 -5.41
N GLN A 69 7.30 -15.53 -4.14
CA GLN A 69 7.91 -16.80 -3.74
C GLN A 69 6.96 -17.98 -3.96
N TRP A 70 5.72 -17.84 -3.50
CA TRP A 70 4.69 -18.86 -3.64
C TRP A 70 4.36 -19.19 -5.11
N GLY A 71 4.33 -18.18 -6.00
CA GLY A 71 4.15 -18.39 -7.43
C GLY A 71 5.30 -19.18 -8.07
N MET A 72 6.54 -18.84 -7.70
CA MET A 72 7.72 -19.57 -8.19
C MET A 72 7.76 -21.02 -7.69
N GLU A 73 7.37 -21.27 -6.44
CA GLU A 73 7.26 -22.64 -5.87
C GLU A 73 6.24 -23.50 -6.62
N ARG A 74 5.22 -22.88 -7.24
CA ARG A 74 4.22 -23.54 -8.09
C ARG A 74 4.65 -23.69 -9.55
N GLY A 75 5.89 -23.34 -9.88
CA GLY A 75 6.43 -23.43 -11.23
C GLY A 75 5.93 -22.34 -12.18
N TRP A 76 5.34 -21.25 -11.67
CA TRP A 76 4.96 -20.12 -12.51
C TRP A 76 6.19 -19.43 -13.08
N SER A 77 6.02 -18.76 -14.24
CA SER A 77 7.08 -17.90 -14.76
C SER A 77 7.35 -16.74 -13.80
N GLY A 78 8.60 -16.23 -13.79
CA GLY A 78 8.97 -15.12 -12.92
C GLY A 78 8.11 -13.87 -13.15
N LEU A 79 7.75 -13.59 -14.42
CA LEU A 79 6.87 -12.48 -14.78
C LEU A 79 5.43 -12.70 -14.30
N ALA A 80 4.88 -13.91 -14.43
CA ALA A 80 3.54 -14.22 -13.94
C ALA A 80 3.46 -14.08 -12.40
N SER A 81 4.50 -14.53 -11.70
CA SER A 81 4.60 -14.39 -10.24
C SER A 81 4.69 -12.94 -9.80
N VAL A 82 5.46 -12.12 -10.52
CA VAL A 82 5.58 -10.66 -10.27
C VAL A 82 4.25 -9.94 -10.53
N ALA A 83 3.58 -10.25 -11.64
CA ALA A 83 2.31 -9.62 -12.00
C ALA A 83 1.21 -9.97 -10.99
N ALA A 84 1.10 -11.25 -10.59
CA ALA A 84 0.14 -11.68 -9.58
C ALA A 84 0.43 -11.06 -8.20
N ALA A 85 1.71 -11.03 -7.79
CA ALA A 85 2.12 -10.40 -6.54
C ALA A 85 1.82 -8.91 -6.50
N GLY A 86 2.15 -8.18 -7.58
CA GLY A 86 1.93 -6.73 -7.68
C GLY A 86 0.44 -6.38 -7.68
N THR A 87 -0.36 -7.04 -8.51
CA THR A 87 -1.82 -6.80 -8.56
C THR A 87 -2.50 -7.11 -7.24
N CYS A 88 -2.15 -8.23 -6.59
CA CYS A 88 -2.67 -8.59 -5.28
C CYS A 88 -2.28 -7.56 -4.21
N ALA A 89 -1.01 -7.16 -4.17
CA ALA A 89 -0.53 -6.21 -3.18
C ALA A 89 -1.13 -4.81 -3.35
N VAL A 90 -1.33 -4.33 -4.59
CA VAL A 90 -2.01 -3.06 -4.86
C VAL A 90 -3.48 -3.14 -4.44
N ALA A 91 -4.19 -4.22 -4.78
CA ALA A 91 -5.59 -4.39 -4.39
C ALA A 91 -5.75 -4.39 -2.87
N VAL A 92 -4.92 -5.15 -2.15
CA VAL A 92 -4.91 -5.17 -0.68
C VAL A 92 -4.56 -3.80 -0.10
N TYR A 93 -3.55 -3.13 -0.65
CA TYR A 93 -3.18 -1.78 -0.25
C TYR A 93 -4.36 -0.81 -0.36
N THR A 94 -5.04 -0.80 -1.51
CA THR A 94 -6.18 0.08 -1.75
C THR A 94 -7.32 -0.20 -0.77
N VAL A 95 -7.70 -1.47 -0.55
CA VAL A 95 -8.77 -1.82 0.40
C VAL A 95 -8.39 -1.38 1.82
N MET A 96 -7.17 -1.65 2.26
CA MET A 96 -6.71 -1.25 3.58
C MET A 96 -6.62 0.27 3.74
N ALA A 97 -6.22 0.99 2.70
CA ALA A 97 -6.18 2.46 2.70
C ALA A 97 -7.58 3.07 2.77
N VAL A 98 -8.57 2.49 2.08
CA VAL A 98 -9.99 2.88 2.22
C VAL A 98 -10.45 2.69 3.67
N LEU A 99 -10.22 1.52 4.24
CA LEU A 99 -10.61 1.22 5.63
C LEU A 99 -9.91 2.17 6.62
N ALA A 100 -8.60 2.41 6.45
CA ALA A 100 -7.84 3.34 7.27
C ALA A 100 -8.41 4.75 7.18
N THR A 101 -8.76 5.22 5.98
CA THR A 101 -9.37 6.53 5.77
C THR A 101 -10.68 6.66 6.54
N PHE A 102 -11.58 5.68 6.40
CA PHE A 102 -12.86 5.69 7.13
C PHE A 102 -12.65 5.69 8.64
N MET A 103 -11.76 4.84 9.16
CA MET A 103 -11.49 4.78 10.61
C MET A 103 -10.90 6.08 11.16
N VAL A 104 -9.99 6.71 10.39
CA VAL A 104 -9.36 7.98 10.77
C VAL A 104 -10.37 9.13 10.74
N LEU A 105 -11.25 9.18 9.74
CA LEU A 105 -12.33 10.18 9.67
C LEU A 105 -13.33 10.03 10.82
N LEU A 106 -13.79 8.81 11.09
CA LEU A 106 -14.68 8.50 12.22
C LEU A 106 -14.05 8.88 13.57
N TRP A 107 -12.74 8.65 13.72
CA TRP A 107 -12.02 8.98 14.95
C TRP A 107 -11.93 10.48 15.21
N VAL A 108 -11.78 11.29 14.15
CA VAL A 108 -11.73 12.77 14.27
C VAL A 108 -13.14 13.37 14.40
N GLY A 109 -14.20 12.57 14.20
CA GLY A 109 -15.59 13.00 14.34
C GLY A 109 -16.11 13.78 13.12
N ALA A 110 -15.56 13.51 11.94
CA ALA A 110 -16.04 14.01 10.65
C ALA A 110 -17.25 13.20 10.15
#